data_AF-A0A820XYM3-F1
#
_entry.id   AF-A0A820XYM3-F1
#
_cell.length_a   1.000
_cell.length_b   1.000
_cell.length_c   1.000
_cell.angle_alpha   90.00
_cell.angle_beta   90.00
_cell.angle_gamma   90.00
#
_symmetry.space_group_name_H-M   'P 1'
#
loop_
_entity.id
_entity.type
_entity.pdbx_description
1 polymer ?
#
loop_
_entity_poly.entity_id
_entity_poly.type
_entity_poly.pdbx_seq_one_letter_code
_entity_poly.pdbx_strand_id
1 'polypeptide(L)'
;VRTSGDAFYSSTLEPWSYYLTGAQGVAPSPFWDPLAFIIDEAHKRNIEVHAWLNPYRARTTGATYELAPTNMAKRFPQYAYPYAKNIWMDPGAAVVQEFIVNVTEDIASRYAVDGIHMDDYFYPYSDGTEFPDAATYTAYQEQGGHLNKSDWRRSNVNTLIQSMYTRIHAVRPKIKFGISPFGIW
;
A
#
# COMPACT_ATOMS: atom_id res chain seq x y z
N VAL A 1 7.18 3.75 -5.27
CA VAL A 1 6.22 3.86 -6.38
C VAL A 1 4.78 4.07 -5.93
N ARG A 2 4.42 3.71 -4.68
CA ARG A 2 3.11 3.97 -4.07
C ARG A 2 3.28 4.68 -2.72
N THR A 3 2.91 5.96 -2.64
CA THR A 3 3.22 6.80 -1.47
C THR A 3 2.04 6.95 -0.51
N SER A 4 0.84 7.14 -1.04
CA SER A 4 -0.36 7.36 -0.25
C SER A 4 -1.62 6.98 -1.04
N GLY A 5 -1.81 5.69 -1.33
CA GLY A 5 -2.95 5.22 -2.15
C GLY A 5 -2.95 5.84 -3.55
N ASP A 6 -1.77 5.89 -4.16
CA ASP A 6 -1.50 6.52 -5.44
C ASP A 6 -0.32 5.86 -6.18
N ALA A 7 -0.17 6.15 -7.47
CA ALA A 7 0.78 5.48 -8.34
C ALA A 7 1.70 6.46 -9.09
N PHE A 8 2.99 6.15 -9.06
CA PHE A 8 4.01 6.75 -9.96
C PHE A 8 4.19 5.90 -11.24
N TYR A 9 3.11 5.29 -11.72
CA TYR A 9 3.08 4.38 -12.85
C TYR A 9 1.66 4.30 -13.39
N SER A 10 1.49 3.82 -14.63
CA SER A 10 0.16 3.67 -15.21
C SER A 10 -0.58 2.51 -14.54
N SER A 11 -1.46 2.82 -13.58
CA SER A 11 -2.28 1.85 -12.86
C SER A 11 -3.75 1.94 -13.27
N THR A 12 -4.41 0.79 -13.34
CA THR A 12 -5.88 0.70 -13.43
C THR A 12 -6.55 0.56 -12.06
N LEU A 13 -5.76 0.33 -11.00
CA LEU A 13 -6.23 0.12 -9.63
C LEU A 13 -6.14 1.38 -8.78
N GLU A 14 -5.07 2.15 -8.95
CA GLU A 14 -4.73 3.33 -8.16
C GLU A 14 -4.74 4.59 -9.03
N PRO A 15 -5.05 5.77 -8.46
CA PRO A 15 -4.92 7.02 -9.18
C PRO A 15 -3.45 7.42 -9.36
N TRP A 16 -3.16 8.23 -10.37
CA TRP A 16 -1.87 8.90 -10.50
C TRP A 16 -1.54 9.73 -9.27
N SER A 17 -0.26 9.70 -8.87
CA SER A 17 0.25 10.44 -7.73
C SER A 17 0.13 11.95 -7.92
N TYR A 18 -0.38 12.62 -6.88
CA TYR A 18 -0.41 14.08 -6.79
C TYR A 18 0.99 14.69 -6.99
N TYR A 19 2.03 14.00 -6.54
CA TYR A 19 3.41 14.50 -6.60
C TYR A 19 3.97 14.58 -8.03
N LEU A 20 3.30 13.99 -9.02
CA LEU A 20 3.71 14.11 -10.43
C LEU A 20 3.18 15.39 -11.10
N THR A 21 1.95 15.80 -10.77
CA THR A 21 1.22 16.81 -11.56
C THR A 21 0.56 17.90 -10.71
N GLY A 22 0.60 17.80 -9.39
CA GLY A 22 -0.15 18.66 -8.48
C GLY A 22 -1.65 18.30 -8.37
N ALA A 23 -2.10 17.20 -8.98
CA ALA A 23 -3.47 16.72 -8.86
C ALA A 23 -3.52 15.18 -8.88
N GLN A 24 -4.13 14.56 -7.87
CA GLN A 24 -4.26 13.11 -7.82
C GLN A 24 -5.19 12.62 -8.94
N GLY A 25 -4.83 11.52 -9.59
CA GLY A 25 -5.59 10.93 -10.70
C GLY A 25 -5.28 11.53 -12.07
N VAL A 26 -4.47 12.59 -12.14
CA VAL A 26 -4.06 13.20 -13.41
C VAL A 26 -2.74 12.62 -13.89
N ALA A 27 -2.76 11.98 -15.06
CA ALA A 27 -1.57 11.46 -15.73
C ALA A 27 -0.61 12.59 -16.15
N PRO A 28 0.71 12.34 -16.19
CA PRO A 28 1.66 13.33 -16.71
C PRO A 28 1.37 13.65 -18.19
N SER A 29 1.65 14.90 -18.59
CA SER A 29 1.48 15.38 -19.97
C SER A 29 2.73 16.16 -20.42
N PRO A 30 3.41 15.78 -21.53
CA PRO A 30 3.11 14.62 -22.38
C PRO A 30 3.20 13.31 -21.60
N PHE A 31 2.46 12.30 -22.06
CA PHE A 31 2.39 11.01 -21.36
C PHE A 31 3.74 10.33 -21.30
N TRP A 32 4.08 9.83 -20.12
CA TRP A 32 5.17 8.88 -19.87
C TRP A 32 4.86 8.08 -18.61
N ASP A 33 5.36 6.85 -18.53
CA ASP A 33 5.24 6.00 -17.33
C ASP A 33 6.54 6.08 -16.52
N PRO A 34 6.54 6.70 -15.32
CA PRO A 34 7.77 6.91 -14.57
C PRO A 34 8.43 5.64 -14.08
N LEU A 35 7.66 4.62 -13.70
CA LEU A 35 8.23 3.36 -13.26
C LEU A 35 8.88 2.60 -14.42
N ALA A 36 8.24 2.55 -15.58
CA ALA A 36 8.82 1.95 -16.77
C ALA A 36 10.15 2.63 -17.14
N PHE A 37 10.18 3.96 -17.16
CA PHE A 37 11.39 4.73 -17.45
C PHE A 37 12.52 4.46 -16.46
N ILE A 38 12.23 4.44 -15.16
CA ILE A 38 13.24 4.18 -14.11
C ILE A 38 13.83 2.78 -14.27
N ILE A 39 12.99 1.77 -14.53
CA ILE A 39 13.45 0.39 -14.75
C ILE A 39 14.39 0.33 -15.95
N ASP A 40 13.97 0.88 -17.10
CA ASP A 40 14.77 0.86 -18.33
C ASP A 40 16.13 1.55 -18.14
N GLU A 41 16.16 2.71 -17.49
CA GLU A 41 17.40 3.46 -17.26
C GLU A 41 18.32 2.80 -16.21
N ALA A 42 17.75 2.19 -15.17
CA ALA A 42 18.52 1.49 -14.15
C ALA A 42 19.13 0.20 -14.71
N HIS A 43 18.36 -0.57 -15.47
CA HIS A 43 18.80 -1.84 -16.05
C HIS A 43 19.93 -1.66 -17.08
N LYS A 44 19.92 -0.58 -17.88
CA LYS A 44 21.05 -0.20 -18.75
C LYS A 44 22.37 -0.01 -17.99
N ARG A 45 22.30 0.21 -16.67
CA ARG A 45 23.43 0.47 -15.77
C ARG A 45 23.66 -0.66 -14.77
N ASN A 46 23.00 -1.81 -14.96
CA ASN A 46 23.06 -2.97 -14.05
C ASN A 46 22.64 -2.63 -12.60
N ILE A 47 21.65 -1.75 -12.44
CA ILE A 47 21.07 -1.38 -11.14
C ILE A 47 19.73 -2.08 -11.00
N GLU A 48 19.56 -2.87 -9.94
CA GLU A 48 18.26 -3.47 -9.60
C GLU A 48 17.26 -2.40 -9.12
N VAL A 49 16.00 -2.54 -9.51
CA VAL A 49 14.91 -1.65 -9.11
C VAL A 49 13.93 -2.40 -8.24
N HIS A 50 13.81 -1.96 -7.00
CA HIS A 50 12.80 -2.45 -6.07
C HIS A 50 11.64 -1.44 -5.97
N ALA A 51 10.44 -1.87 -6.33
CA ALA A 51 9.24 -1.05 -6.18
C ALA A 51 8.84 -0.97 -4.71
N TRP A 52 9.07 0.20 -4.10
CA TRP A 52 8.64 0.49 -2.73
C TRP A 52 7.17 0.94 -2.65
N LEU A 53 6.43 0.40 -1.68
CA LEU A 53 5.05 0.76 -1.38
C LEU A 53 4.85 1.02 0.11
N ASN A 54 4.16 2.12 0.44
CA ASN A 54 3.43 2.23 1.70
C ASN A 54 2.08 1.50 1.53
N PRO A 55 1.68 0.56 2.41
CA PRO A 55 0.45 -0.24 2.24
C PRO A 55 -0.84 0.52 2.62
N TYR A 56 -0.86 1.22 3.75
CA TYR A 56 -2.12 1.63 4.38
C TYR A 56 -2.37 3.14 4.38
N ARG A 57 -1.37 3.96 4.08
CA ARG A 57 -1.55 5.41 3.95
C ARG A 57 -2.37 5.70 2.68
N ALA A 58 -3.50 6.39 2.82
CA ALA A 58 -4.33 6.82 1.70
C ALA A 58 -4.25 8.33 1.43
N ARG A 59 -3.78 9.11 2.41
CA ARG A 59 -3.42 10.53 2.24
C ARG A 59 -2.43 10.97 3.32
N THR A 60 -1.42 11.75 2.94
CA THR A 60 -0.48 12.33 3.90
C THR A 60 -1.00 13.63 4.52
N THR A 61 -0.38 14.04 5.62
CA THR A 61 -0.54 15.34 6.25
C THR A 61 -0.21 16.50 5.31
N GLY A 62 -1.06 17.54 5.31
CA GLY A 62 -0.82 18.77 4.53
C GLY A 62 -1.24 18.68 3.06
N ALA A 63 -1.65 17.49 2.60
CA ALA A 63 -2.30 17.33 1.31
C ALA A 63 -3.67 18.03 1.32
N THR A 64 -3.77 19.15 0.60
CA THR A 64 -5.02 19.87 0.34
C THR A 64 -5.71 19.41 -0.95
N TYR A 65 -5.14 18.41 -1.64
CA TYR A 65 -5.73 17.88 -2.85
C TYR A 65 -6.94 16.99 -2.56
N GLU A 66 -7.92 17.06 -3.46
CA GLU A 66 -9.05 16.15 -3.47
C GLU A 66 -8.61 14.74 -3.84
N LEU A 67 -9.13 13.75 -3.11
CA LEU A 67 -8.88 12.36 -3.44
C LEU A 67 -9.63 11.98 -4.70
N ALA A 68 -8.91 11.40 -5.67
CA ALA A 68 -9.51 10.85 -6.87
C ALA A 68 -10.51 9.74 -6.53
N PRO A 69 -11.58 9.54 -7.33
CA PRO A 69 -12.57 8.49 -7.07
C PRO A 69 -11.99 7.07 -6.95
N THR A 70 -10.86 6.81 -7.60
CA THR A 70 -10.17 5.52 -7.57
C THR A 70 -9.25 5.33 -6.35
N ASN A 71 -9.00 6.37 -5.54
CA ASN A 71 -8.22 6.22 -4.30
C ASN A 71 -8.93 5.29 -3.31
N MET A 72 -8.17 4.42 -2.64
CA MET A 72 -8.70 3.42 -1.71
C MET A 72 -9.60 4.00 -0.60
N ALA A 73 -9.34 5.22 -0.10
CA ALA A 73 -10.18 5.84 0.92
C ALA A 73 -11.53 6.34 0.38
N LYS A 74 -11.65 6.60 -0.92
CA LYS A 74 -12.93 6.88 -1.59
C LYS A 74 -13.68 5.59 -1.93
N ARG A 75 -12.95 4.52 -2.27
CA ARG A 75 -13.54 3.21 -2.60
C ARG A 75 -14.04 2.44 -1.37
N PHE A 76 -13.33 2.57 -0.25
CA PHE A 76 -13.60 1.86 1.00
C PHE A 76 -13.70 2.83 2.19
N PRO A 77 -14.63 3.81 2.14
CA PRO A 77 -14.69 4.89 3.13
C PRO A 77 -14.95 4.39 4.55
N GLN A 78 -15.63 3.25 4.71
CA GLN A 78 -15.89 2.64 6.01
C GLN A 78 -14.63 2.08 6.71
N TYR A 79 -13.52 1.94 5.98
CA TYR A 79 -12.23 1.47 6.49
C TYR A 79 -11.16 2.57 6.40
N ALA A 80 -11.55 3.82 6.15
CA ALA A 80 -10.65 4.95 5.99
C ALA A 80 -10.77 5.89 7.19
N TYR A 81 -9.74 5.95 8.00
CA TYR A 81 -9.76 6.69 9.25
C TYR A 81 -8.82 7.88 9.22
N PRO A 82 -9.30 9.09 9.62
CA PRO A 82 -8.40 10.13 10.06
C PRO A 82 -7.63 9.61 11.28
N TYR A 83 -6.32 9.47 11.17
CA TYR A 83 -5.48 9.06 12.29
C TYR A 83 -4.21 9.89 12.31
N ALA A 84 -3.93 10.48 13.47
CA ALA A 84 -3.02 11.61 13.59
C ALA A 84 -3.34 12.68 12.53
N LYS A 85 -2.47 12.81 11.54
CA LYS A 85 -2.57 13.81 10.48
C LYS A 85 -2.74 13.20 9.08
N ASN A 86 -3.01 11.90 9.00
CA ASN A 86 -3.15 11.15 7.75
C ASN A 86 -4.57 10.61 7.58
N ILE A 87 -4.90 10.14 6.37
CA ILE A 87 -5.93 9.13 6.20
C ILE A 87 -5.23 7.78 6.14
N TRP A 88 -5.56 6.92 7.09
CA TRP A 88 -5.02 5.57 7.22
C TRP A 88 -6.12 4.55 7.00
N MET A 89 -5.78 3.47 6.33
CA MET A 89 -6.73 2.42 5.98
C MET A 89 -6.64 1.32 7.02
N ASP A 90 -7.78 0.72 7.37
CA ASP A 90 -7.89 -0.32 8.39
C ASP A 90 -7.10 -1.58 7.97
N PRO A 91 -5.99 -1.92 8.66
CA PRO A 91 -5.23 -3.10 8.30
C PRO A 91 -5.97 -4.41 8.57
N GLY A 92 -7.02 -4.41 9.40
CA GLY A 92 -7.85 -5.59 9.67
C GLY A 92 -8.95 -5.85 8.65
N ALA A 93 -9.20 -4.93 7.71
CA ALA A 93 -10.23 -5.10 6.71
C ALA A 93 -9.73 -5.96 5.53
N ALA A 94 -10.33 -7.14 5.34
CA ALA A 94 -9.93 -8.08 4.28
C ALA A 94 -9.97 -7.45 2.88
N VAL A 95 -10.95 -6.58 2.59
CA VAL A 95 -11.04 -5.90 1.28
C VAL A 95 -9.90 -4.89 1.05
N VAL A 96 -9.40 -4.27 2.13
CA VAL A 96 -8.24 -3.35 2.06
C VAL A 96 -6.97 -4.16 1.81
N GLN A 97 -6.77 -5.26 2.54
CA GLN A 97 -5.63 -6.15 2.33
C GLN A 97 -5.61 -6.68 0.90
N GLU A 98 -6.74 -7.23 0.42
CA GLU A 98 -6.86 -7.77 -0.93
C GLU A 98 -6.59 -6.71 -2.01
N PHE A 99 -7.06 -5.47 -1.82
CA PHE A 99 -6.75 -4.38 -2.74
C PHE A 99 -5.24 -4.09 -2.81
N ILE A 100 -4.55 -4.04 -1.67
CA ILE A 100 -3.09 -3.83 -1.62
C ILE A 100 -2.35 -4.99 -2.31
N VAL A 101 -2.78 -6.23 -2.07
CA VAL A 101 -2.18 -7.40 -2.71
C VAL A 101 -2.36 -7.36 -4.22
N ASN A 102 -3.56 -7.03 -4.71
CA ASN A 102 -3.82 -6.81 -6.14
C ASN A 102 -2.89 -5.77 -6.76
N VAL A 103 -2.67 -4.65 -6.06
CA VAL A 103 -1.73 -3.59 -6.51
C VAL A 103 -0.30 -4.13 -6.60
N THR A 104 0.14 -4.94 -5.65
CA THR A 104 1.50 -5.49 -5.65
C THR A 104 1.70 -6.54 -6.73
N GLU A 105 0.69 -7.36 -7.01
CA GLU A 105 0.72 -8.33 -8.12
C GLU A 105 0.67 -7.63 -9.48
N ASP A 106 -0.12 -6.57 -9.63
CA ASP A 106 -0.18 -5.74 -10.83
C ASP A 106 1.20 -5.17 -11.18
N ILE A 107 1.94 -4.66 -10.18
CA ILE A 107 3.31 -4.18 -10.39
C ILE A 107 4.23 -5.34 -10.80
N ALA A 108 4.23 -6.45 -10.04
CA ALA A 108 5.12 -7.58 -10.27
C ALA A 108 4.89 -8.28 -11.63
N SER A 109 3.65 -8.28 -12.12
CA SER A 109 3.27 -8.88 -13.39
C SER A 109 3.61 -7.99 -14.60
N ARG A 110 3.41 -6.67 -14.51
CA ARG A 110 3.55 -5.76 -15.65
C ARG A 110 4.91 -5.10 -15.78
N TYR A 111 5.61 -4.85 -14.67
CA TYR A 111 6.88 -4.14 -14.68
C TYR A 111 8.04 -5.09 -14.39
N ALA A 112 9.16 -4.89 -15.07
CA ALA A 112 10.38 -5.67 -14.84
C ALA A 112 11.14 -5.22 -13.58
N VAL A 113 10.43 -5.12 -12.45
CA VAL A 113 11.05 -4.84 -11.16
C VAL A 113 11.79 -6.08 -10.65
N ASP A 114 12.89 -5.85 -9.96
CA ASP A 114 13.73 -6.88 -9.36
C ASP A 114 13.26 -7.24 -7.94
N GLY A 115 12.52 -6.33 -7.31
CA GLY A 115 11.94 -6.55 -6.00
C GLY A 115 10.69 -5.74 -5.70
N ILE A 116 9.92 -6.22 -4.73
CA ILE A 116 8.91 -5.45 -4.00
C ILE A 116 9.45 -5.13 -2.62
N HIS A 117 9.31 -3.88 -2.19
CA HIS A 117 9.80 -3.40 -0.91
C HIS A 117 8.70 -2.71 -0.11
N MET A 118 8.66 -2.96 1.20
CA MET A 118 7.86 -2.20 2.16
C MET A 118 8.78 -1.57 3.20
N ASP A 119 8.43 -0.38 3.66
CA ASP A 119 9.08 0.26 4.79
C ASP A 119 8.43 -0.19 6.11
N ASP A 120 8.41 0.68 7.10
CA ASP A 120 8.05 0.40 8.49
C ASP A 120 6.59 0.73 8.86
N TYR A 121 5.79 1.24 7.92
CA TYR A 121 4.41 1.67 8.18
C TYR A 121 3.38 0.56 7.97
N PHE A 122 2.97 -0.08 9.07
CA PHE A 122 1.85 -1.03 9.11
C PHE A 122 0.61 -0.40 9.77
N TYR A 123 0.31 -0.76 11.01
CA TYR A 123 -0.51 0.12 11.85
C TYR A 123 0.23 1.44 12.04
N PRO A 124 -0.46 2.58 12.06
CA PRO A 124 0.19 3.86 12.24
C PRO A 124 0.84 3.92 13.62
N TYR A 125 1.98 4.60 13.72
CA TYR A 125 2.56 4.90 15.02
C TYR A 125 1.55 5.70 15.85
N SER A 126 1.37 5.28 17.11
CA SER A 126 0.40 5.93 17.98
C SER A 126 0.76 7.40 18.20
N ASP A 127 -0.24 8.27 18.07
CA ASP A 127 -0.17 9.68 18.47
C ASP A 127 -0.68 9.90 19.90
N GLY A 128 -0.81 8.81 20.67
CA GLY A 128 -1.47 8.80 21.99
C GLY A 128 -2.95 8.44 21.93
N THR A 129 -3.55 8.30 20.74
CA THR A 129 -4.94 7.87 20.57
C THR A 129 -5.05 6.42 20.09
N GLU A 130 -6.19 5.78 20.39
CA GLU A 130 -6.47 4.42 19.95
C GLU A 130 -6.83 4.40 18.46
N PHE A 131 -6.24 3.47 17.69
CA PHE A 131 -6.60 3.29 16.29
C PHE A 131 -8.06 2.81 16.16
N PRO A 132 -8.91 3.43 15.33
CA PRO A 132 -10.37 3.25 15.35
C PRO A 132 -10.86 2.01 14.58
N ASP A 133 -10.22 0.86 14.79
CA ASP A 133 -10.54 -0.45 14.18
C ASP A 133 -11.52 -1.30 15.01
N ALA A 134 -12.21 -0.69 15.98
CA ALA A 134 -13.07 -1.42 16.93
C ALA A 134 -14.18 -2.22 16.20
N ALA A 135 -14.83 -1.63 15.20
CA ALA A 135 -15.87 -2.30 14.43
C ALA A 135 -15.33 -3.53 13.68
N THR A 136 -14.15 -3.40 13.06
CA THR A 136 -13.48 -4.50 12.35
C THR A 136 -13.05 -5.60 13.31
N TYR A 137 -12.57 -5.25 14.50
CA TYR A 137 -12.23 -6.22 15.54
C TYR A 137 -13.46 -6.96 16.07
N THR A 138 -14.57 -6.25 16.33
CA THR A 138 -15.84 -6.87 16.74
C THR A 138 -16.34 -7.86 15.69
N ALA A 139 -16.35 -7.47 14.41
CA ALA A 139 -16.74 -8.36 13.32
C ALA A 139 -15.84 -9.61 13.23
N TYR A 140 -14.54 -9.48 13.48
CA TYR A 140 -13.63 -10.62 13.57
C TYR A 140 -14.00 -11.57 14.73
N GLN A 141 -14.31 -11.03 15.91
CA GLN A 141 -14.73 -11.84 17.07
C GLN A 141 -16.06 -12.56 16.81
N GLU A 142 -17.03 -11.88 16.19
CA GLU A 142 -18.34 -12.45 15.82
C GLU A 142 -18.20 -13.61 14.81
N GLN A 143 -17.14 -13.60 13.99
CA GLN A 143 -16.80 -14.68 13.06
C GLN A 143 -15.99 -15.82 13.71
N GLY A 144 -15.86 -15.83 15.04
CA GLY A 144 -15.13 -16.88 15.78
C GLY A 144 -13.66 -16.54 16.03
N GLY A 145 -13.25 -15.30 15.84
CA GLY A 145 -11.90 -14.83 16.15
C GLY A 145 -11.60 -14.86 17.66
N HIS A 146 -10.50 -15.49 18.06
CA HIS A 146 -10.13 -15.67 19.48
C HIS A 146 -8.91 -14.87 19.93
N LEU A 147 -8.18 -14.25 18.99
CA LEU A 147 -7.02 -13.44 19.32
C LEU A 147 -7.44 -12.19 20.11
N ASN A 148 -6.67 -11.85 21.14
CA ASN A 148 -6.77 -10.52 21.75
C ASN A 148 -6.43 -9.45 20.70
N LYS A 149 -6.88 -8.21 20.93
CA LYS A 149 -6.76 -7.13 19.94
C LYS A 149 -5.32 -6.92 19.44
N SER A 150 -4.33 -7.03 20.32
CA SER A 150 -2.93 -6.82 19.94
C SER A 150 -2.38 -7.93 19.05
N ASP A 151 -2.70 -9.20 19.36
CA ASP A 151 -2.32 -10.34 18.52
C ASP A 151 -3.09 -10.36 17.20
N TRP A 152 -4.35 -9.94 17.21
CA TRP A 152 -5.15 -9.77 16.00
C TRP A 152 -4.56 -8.70 15.07
N ARG A 153 -4.15 -7.55 15.60
CA ARG A 153 -3.46 -6.52 14.81
C ARG A 153 -2.17 -7.07 14.18
N ARG A 154 -1.36 -7.82 14.94
CA ARG A 154 -0.16 -8.49 14.42
C ARG A 154 -0.50 -9.52 13.35
N SER A 155 -1.54 -10.34 13.55
CA SER A 155 -1.95 -11.33 12.56
C SER A 155 -2.40 -10.69 11.26
N ASN A 156 -3.08 -9.54 11.31
CA ASN A 156 -3.51 -8.80 10.11
C ASN A 156 -2.30 -8.35 9.26
N VAL A 157 -1.22 -7.90 9.91
CA VAL A 157 0.04 -7.57 9.22
C VAL A 157 0.66 -8.82 8.59
N ASN A 158 0.73 -9.92 9.34
CA ASN A 158 1.27 -11.18 8.85
C ASN A 158 0.49 -11.71 7.64
N THR A 159 -0.84 -11.63 7.68
CA THR A 159 -1.73 -12.04 6.58
C THR A 159 -1.43 -11.23 5.32
N LEU A 160 -1.36 -9.89 5.41
CA LEU A 160 -1.02 -9.07 4.25
C LEU A 160 0.33 -9.49 3.65
N ILE A 161 1.36 -9.60 4.50
CA ILE A 161 2.73 -9.94 4.08
C ILE A 161 2.76 -11.30 3.37
N GLN A 162 2.09 -12.31 3.96
CA GLN A 162 2.01 -13.65 3.40
C GLN A 162 1.31 -13.64 2.04
N SER A 163 0.15 -12.98 1.94
CA SER A 163 -0.61 -12.89 0.69
C SER A 163 0.15 -12.17 -0.41
N MET A 164 0.83 -11.06 -0.09
CA MET A 164 1.72 -10.36 -1.02
C MET A 164 2.84 -11.28 -1.50
N TYR A 165 3.57 -11.92 -0.58
CA TYR A 165 4.65 -12.84 -0.93
C TYR A 165 4.16 -13.96 -1.85
N THR A 166 3.06 -14.63 -1.51
CA THR A 166 2.50 -15.72 -2.32
C THR A 166 2.12 -15.24 -3.72
N ARG A 167 1.39 -14.12 -3.84
CA ARG A 167 0.86 -13.66 -5.13
C ARG A 167 1.94 -13.11 -6.06
N ILE A 168 2.91 -12.36 -5.55
CA ILE A 168 4.02 -11.88 -6.41
C ILE A 168 4.91 -13.02 -6.90
N HIS A 169 5.15 -14.06 -6.10
CA HIS A 169 5.96 -15.21 -6.52
C HIS A 169 5.20 -16.13 -7.48
N ALA A 170 3.87 -16.13 -7.45
CA ALA A 170 3.07 -16.86 -8.44
C ALA A 170 3.24 -16.27 -9.86
N VAL A 171 3.33 -14.95 -9.99
CA VAL A 171 3.51 -14.27 -11.29
C VAL A 171 4.97 -14.04 -11.67
N ARG A 172 5.87 -13.91 -10.68
CA ARG A 172 7.30 -13.66 -10.88
C ARG A 172 8.15 -14.43 -9.84
N PRO A 173 8.41 -15.74 -10.05
CA PRO A 173 9.00 -16.61 -9.03
C PRO A 173 10.37 -16.23 -8.47
N LYS A 174 11.12 -15.37 -9.17
CA LYS A 174 12.47 -14.92 -8.76
C LYS A 174 12.51 -13.48 -8.23
N ILE A 175 11.35 -12.82 -8.12
CA ILE A 175 11.28 -11.46 -7.59
C ILE A 175 11.73 -11.43 -6.12
N LYS A 176 12.51 -10.44 -5.72
CA LYS A 176 12.85 -10.24 -4.31
C LYS A 176 11.67 -9.65 -3.55
N PHE A 177 11.52 -10.02 -2.30
CA PHE A 177 10.55 -9.42 -1.40
C PHE A 177 11.24 -9.01 -0.11
N GLY A 178 11.09 -7.74 0.30
CA GLY A 178 11.77 -7.21 1.46
C GLY A 178 10.92 -6.20 2.24
N ILE A 179 11.16 -6.16 3.54
CA ILE A 179 10.53 -5.23 4.47
C ILE A 179 11.66 -4.60 5.29
N SER A 180 11.63 -3.27 5.46
CA SER A 180 12.53 -2.54 6.34
C SER A 180 11.78 -2.11 7.61
N PRO A 181 11.63 -2.98 8.63
CA PRO A 181 10.92 -2.64 9.85
C PRO A 181 11.75 -1.70 10.74
N PHE A 182 11.13 -1.23 11.81
CA PHE A 182 11.84 -0.54 12.88
C PHE A 182 12.92 -1.43 13.51
N GLY A 183 14.02 -0.84 13.96
CA GLY A 183 15.23 -1.57 14.39
C GLY A 183 15.16 -2.25 15.78
N ILE A 184 13.98 -2.32 16.41
CA ILE A 184 13.75 -2.92 17.73
C ILE A 184 12.52 -3.82 17.63
N TRP A 185 12.62 -5.07 18.12
CA TRP A 185 11.55 -6.08 18.12
C TRP A 185 11.29 -6.61 19.52
#